data_AF-A0AAV8Q2F8-F1
#
_entry.id   AF-A0AAV8Q2F8-F1
#
_cell.length_a   1.000
_cell.length_b   1.000
_cell.length_c   1.000
_cell.angle_alpha   90.00
_cell.angle_beta   90.00
_cell.angle_gamma   90.00
#
_symmetry.space_group_name_H-M   'P 1'
#
loop_
_entity.id
_entity.type
_entity.pdbx_description
1 polymer ?
#
loop_
_entity_poly.entity_id
_entity_poly.type
_entity_poly.pdbx_seq_one_letter_code
_entity_poly.pdbx_strand_id
1 'polypeptide(L)'
;MRTLIDLGSRRDSLYIIDTATAVDCTKDVRFRRSFRSLIECVVPCCGFQLPSKTSDVPDSDSTGGGATPPTTTVTGTFYGHRRGRVRFCLHDSSRTSPILLLEFTIPTACLAREMRHGLLRVALECDRNRARCSSLFGVPVWSVYCNGRKVGFAIRRRMSEGDAAILKLMRAISVGTGVLPGASKMGEGDVLYLRASFDRVIGSINSESFHMINPVGCTGQQLSIFLVRS
;
A
#
# COMPACT_ATOMS: atom_id res chain seq x y z
N MET A 1 11.24 76.82 -40.75
CA MET A 1 9.94 76.30 -41.22
C MET A 1 10.01 74.78 -41.18
N ARG A 2 8.98 74.14 -40.62
CA ARG A 2 8.80 72.69 -40.34
C ARG A 2 9.24 72.21 -38.95
N THR A 3 8.24 72.24 -38.08
CA THR A 3 8.00 71.42 -36.90
C THR A 3 7.87 69.93 -37.24
N LEU A 4 7.83 69.11 -36.16
CA LEU A 4 7.38 67.70 -36.03
C LEU A 4 8.54 66.70 -35.87
N ILE A 5 8.57 65.75 -34.94
CA ILE A 5 7.75 65.36 -33.78
C ILE A 5 8.73 64.61 -32.85
N ASP A 6 8.63 64.85 -31.55
CA ASP A 6 9.23 64.04 -30.48
C ASP A 6 8.42 62.74 -30.31
N LEU A 7 9.09 61.60 -30.29
CA LEU A 7 8.54 60.35 -29.77
C LEU A 7 9.58 59.71 -28.83
N GLY A 8 9.65 60.26 -27.62
CA GLY A 8 9.43 59.48 -26.41
C GLY A 8 10.51 58.46 -26.07
N SER A 9 11.57 58.95 -25.44
CA SER A 9 12.39 58.15 -24.52
C SER A 9 11.52 57.70 -23.34
N ARG A 10 11.24 56.41 -23.24
CA ARG A 10 10.79 55.81 -21.98
C ARG A 10 11.39 54.42 -21.82
N ARG A 11 12.47 54.39 -21.04
CA ARG A 11 12.91 53.19 -20.33
C ARG A 11 11.78 52.80 -19.41
N ASP A 12 11.16 51.65 -19.64
CA ASP A 12 10.40 50.99 -18.59
C ASP A 12 10.72 49.50 -18.59
N SER A 13 11.03 49.09 -17.36
CA SER A 13 11.47 47.79 -16.90
C SER A 13 10.54 46.67 -17.35
N LEU A 14 11.09 45.63 -17.97
CA LEU A 14 10.38 44.37 -18.21
C LEU A 14 10.14 43.69 -16.86
N TYR A 15 8.93 43.87 -16.33
CA TYR A 15 8.41 43.07 -15.23
C TYR A 15 8.02 41.69 -15.77
N ILE A 16 8.93 40.73 -15.68
CA ILE A 16 8.57 39.32 -15.78
C ILE A 16 7.83 38.98 -14.48
N ILE A 17 6.52 38.76 -14.61
CA ILE A 17 5.65 38.34 -13.53
C ILE A 17 5.99 36.86 -13.23
N ASP A 18 6.90 36.67 -12.28
CA ASP A 18 7.18 35.37 -11.64
C ASP A 18 6.16 35.18 -10.51
N THR A 19 4.90 34.91 -10.86
CA THR A 19 3.87 34.60 -9.85
C THR A 19 3.75 33.09 -9.73
N ALA A 20 4.47 32.55 -8.75
CA ALA A 20 4.14 31.27 -8.17
C ALA A 20 2.70 31.35 -7.61
N THR A 21 1.79 30.53 -8.12
CA THR A 21 0.50 30.29 -7.46
C THR A 21 0.77 29.53 -6.16
N ALA A 22 1.09 30.26 -5.10
CA ALA A 22 1.06 29.75 -3.74
C ALA A 22 -0.41 29.46 -3.39
N VAL A 23 -0.75 28.19 -3.30
CA VAL A 23 -2.02 27.76 -2.71
C VAL A 23 -1.85 27.89 -1.20
N ASP A 24 -2.28 29.03 -0.67
CA ASP A 24 -2.32 29.28 0.76
C ASP A 24 -3.50 28.52 1.37
N CYS A 25 -3.22 27.37 1.99
CA CYS A 25 -4.20 26.62 2.78
C CYS A 25 -4.18 27.12 4.22
N THR A 26 -4.43 28.41 4.43
CA THR A 26 -4.72 28.98 5.75
C THR A 26 -6.17 28.71 6.12
N LYS A 27 -6.41 27.56 6.75
CA LYS A 27 -7.51 27.41 7.71
C LYS A 27 -6.96 26.92 9.03
N ASP A 28 -6.63 27.90 9.86
CA ASP A 28 -6.57 27.77 11.30
C ASP A 28 -7.87 27.13 11.81
N VAL A 29 -7.77 25.87 12.23
CA VAL A 29 -8.70 25.33 13.21
C VAL A 29 -7.85 24.94 14.41
N ARG A 30 -7.82 25.89 15.34
CA ARG A 30 -7.24 25.79 16.67
C ARG A 30 -7.90 24.62 17.41
N PHE A 31 -7.30 23.43 17.34
CA PHE A 31 -7.68 22.29 18.17
C PHE A 31 -6.48 21.79 18.96
N ARG A 32 -6.07 22.59 19.96
CA ARG A 32 -5.34 22.05 21.10
C ARG A 32 -6.34 21.20 21.90
N ARG A 33 -6.26 19.87 21.80
CA ARG A 33 -6.38 18.93 22.93
C ARG A 33 -6.11 17.48 22.51
N SER A 34 -5.20 16.88 23.28
CA SER A 34 -4.92 15.45 23.47
C SER A 34 -3.98 14.72 22.49
N PHE A 35 -2.69 14.88 22.76
CA PHE A 35 -1.54 14.10 22.30
C PHE A 35 -1.43 12.70 22.99
N ARG A 36 -2.53 11.95 23.12
CA ARG A 36 -2.48 10.60 23.75
C ARG A 36 -3.37 9.58 23.03
N SER A 37 -3.04 9.24 21.79
CA SER A 37 -3.67 8.10 21.10
C SER A 37 -2.69 7.44 20.12
N LEU A 38 -1.48 7.15 20.59
CA LEU A 38 -0.53 6.28 19.88
C LEU A 38 -0.11 5.06 20.73
N ILE A 39 -0.79 4.82 21.85
CA ILE A 39 -0.49 3.71 22.78
C ILE A 39 -1.68 2.74 22.97
N GLU A 40 -2.83 2.96 22.32
CA GLU A 40 -4.04 2.15 22.53
C GLU A 40 -4.50 1.31 21.32
N CYS A 41 -3.57 0.76 20.55
CA CYS A 41 -3.87 -0.39 19.67
C CYS A 41 -2.98 -1.60 19.98
N VAL A 42 -2.58 -1.74 21.24
CA VAL A 42 -1.99 -2.97 21.76
C VAL A 42 -3.03 -3.65 22.64
N VAL A 43 -4.05 -4.24 22.00
CA VAL A 43 -4.83 -5.29 22.65
C VAL A 43 -4.49 -6.58 21.92
N PRO A 44 -3.73 -7.49 22.56
CA PRO A 44 -3.63 -8.87 22.10
C PRO A 44 -5.02 -9.48 22.22
N CYS A 45 -5.60 -9.95 21.12
CA CYS A 45 -6.74 -10.86 21.17
C CYS A 45 -6.26 -12.22 21.72
N CYS A 46 -5.97 -12.28 23.02
CA CYS A 46 -5.61 -13.49 23.73
C CYS A 46 -6.60 -13.74 24.87
N GLY A 47 -7.32 -14.86 24.79
CA GLY A 47 -7.99 -15.53 25.92
C GLY A 47 -9.47 -15.21 26.09
N PHE A 48 -10.37 -16.14 25.73
CA PHE A 48 -10.83 -17.24 26.60
C PHE A 48 -11.92 -18.03 25.86
N GLN A 49 -11.71 -19.33 25.72
CA GLN A 49 -12.76 -20.27 25.33
C GLN A 49 -13.82 -20.34 26.42
N LEU A 50 -15.08 -20.43 26.03
CA LEU A 50 -16.18 -20.88 26.90
C LEU A 50 -16.88 -22.07 26.22
N PRO A 51 -16.95 -23.25 26.85
CA PRO A 51 -17.61 -24.40 26.26
C PRO A 51 -19.13 -24.31 26.51
N SER A 52 -19.93 -24.43 25.45
CA SER A 52 -21.34 -24.80 25.59
C SER A 52 -21.60 -26.08 24.81
N LYS A 53 -22.27 -27.02 25.49
CA LYS A 53 -22.54 -28.39 25.06
C LYS A 53 -23.76 -28.46 24.12
N THR A 54 -23.61 -29.29 23.08
CA THR A 54 -24.58 -30.23 22.47
C THR A 54 -25.96 -29.75 22.00
N SER A 55 -26.23 -29.92 20.71
CA SER A 55 -27.28 -30.83 20.21
C SER A 55 -27.11 -31.07 18.71
N ASP A 56 -26.98 -32.34 18.34
CA ASP A 56 -26.89 -32.85 16.98
C ASP A 56 -28.24 -32.77 16.25
N VAL A 57 -28.23 -32.35 14.99
CA VAL A 57 -29.25 -32.70 13.99
C VAL A 57 -28.54 -32.88 12.64
N PRO A 58 -28.59 -34.06 12.00
CA PRO A 58 -28.13 -34.22 10.63
C PRO A 58 -29.29 -33.96 9.67
N ASP A 59 -29.08 -33.11 8.67
CA ASP A 59 -29.94 -33.10 7.49
C ASP A 59 -29.09 -33.17 6.21
N SER A 60 -29.50 -34.11 5.37
CA SER A 60 -28.87 -34.56 4.13
C SER A 60 -29.11 -33.62 2.95
N ASP A 61 -28.13 -33.65 2.04
CA ASP A 61 -28.21 -33.42 0.59
C ASP A 61 -28.87 -32.14 0.05
N SER A 62 -28.06 -31.30 -0.62
CA SER A 62 -27.88 -31.44 -2.09
C SER A 62 -27.11 -30.26 -2.72
N THR A 63 -26.14 -30.64 -3.56
CA THR A 63 -25.81 -30.04 -4.85
C THR A 63 -25.43 -28.55 -4.91
N GLY A 64 -24.11 -28.32 -4.96
CA GLY A 64 -23.56 -27.03 -5.37
C GLY A 64 -22.05 -26.97 -5.24
N GLY A 65 -21.35 -28.00 -5.70
CA GLY A 65 -19.88 -27.99 -5.83
C GLY A 65 -19.46 -27.00 -6.91
N GLY A 66 -19.64 -25.71 -6.65
CA GLY A 66 -18.86 -24.67 -7.31
C GLY A 66 -17.41 -24.93 -6.90
N ALA A 67 -16.64 -25.54 -7.79
CA ALA A 67 -15.22 -25.72 -7.59
C ALA A 67 -14.62 -24.34 -7.34
N THR A 68 -14.40 -23.99 -6.08
CA THR A 68 -13.56 -22.86 -5.73
C THR A 68 -12.24 -23.13 -6.44
N PRO A 69 -11.78 -22.25 -7.36
CA PRO A 69 -10.49 -22.46 -8.00
C PRO A 69 -9.46 -22.65 -6.89
N PRO A 70 -8.45 -23.53 -7.07
CA PRO A 70 -7.47 -23.79 -6.02
C PRO A 70 -6.82 -22.47 -5.61
N THR A 71 -7.23 -21.92 -4.46
CA THR A 71 -6.68 -20.67 -3.95
C THR A 71 -5.33 -21.01 -3.35
N THR A 72 -4.29 -20.34 -3.85
CA THR A 72 -2.96 -20.47 -3.27
C THR A 72 -2.79 -19.37 -2.24
N THR A 73 -2.44 -19.74 -1.01
CA THR A 73 -2.16 -18.75 0.02
C THR A 73 -0.75 -18.19 -0.18
N VAL A 74 -0.63 -16.87 -0.23
CA VAL A 74 0.66 -16.17 -0.32
C VAL A 74 0.81 -15.19 0.83
N THR A 75 2.05 -14.83 1.18
CA THR A 75 2.30 -13.80 2.21
C THR A 75 2.61 -12.46 1.56
N GLY A 76 1.83 -11.43 1.88
CA GLY A 76 2.09 -10.05 1.49
C GLY A 76 2.65 -9.25 2.66
N THR A 77 3.67 -8.43 2.40
CA THR A 77 4.21 -7.50 3.38
C THR A 77 4.28 -6.09 2.81
N PHE A 78 3.62 -5.13 3.46
CA PHE A 78 3.89 -3.71 3.31
C PHE A 78 4.87 -3.26 4.38
N TYR A 79 5.86 -2.46 4.02
CA TYR A 79 6.81 -1.90 4.97
C TYR A 79 7.40 -0.59 4.47
N GLY A 80 7.86 0.25 5.39
CA GLY A 80 8.54 1.49 5.02
C GLY A 80 8.84 2.37 6.24
N HIS A 81 9.85 3.22 6.11
CA HIS A 81 10.13 4.22 7.13
C HIS A 81 8.93 5.16 7.31
N ARG A 82 8.73 5.65 8.53
CA ARG A 82 7.60 6.53 8.87
C ARG A 82 7.48 7.78 7.98
N ARG A 83 8.62 8.35 7.58
CA ARG A 83 8.72 9.51 6.66
C ARG A 83 9.17 9.12 5.25
N GLY A 84 9.25 7.82 4.97
CA GLY A 84 9.68 7.28 3.69
C GLY A 84 8.53 6.87 2.78
N ARG A 85 8.89 6.11 1.75
CA ARG A 85 7.98 5.50 0.79
C ARG A 85 7.60 4.09 1.22
N VAL A 86 6.39 3.66 0.83
CA VAL A 86 5.95 2.28 1.04
C VAL A 86 6.66 1.34 0.07
N ARG A 87 7.08 0.19 0.59
CA ARG A 87 7.45 -0.98 -0.19
C ARG A 87 6.44 -2.08 0.05
N PHE A 88 6.15 -2.84 -0.99
CA PHE A 88 5.26 -3.98 -0.95
C PHE A 88 5.95 -5.18 -1.58
N CYS A 89 5.89 -6.33 -0.92
CA CYS A 89 6.38 -7.58 -1.48
C CYS A 89 5.42 -8.73 -1.27
N LEU A 90 5.40 -9.63 -2.25
CA LEU A 90 4.71 -10.92 -2.18
C LEU A 90 5.74 -12.03 -2.03
N HIS A 91 5.50 -12.92 -1.09
CA HIS A 91 6.28 -14.11 -0.83
C HIS A 91 5.40 -15.35 -1.03
N ASP A 92 5.93 -16.27 -1.81
CA ASP A 92 5.40 -17.62 -1.92
C ASP A 92 6.08 -18.48 -0.85
N SER A 93 5.32 -19.34 -0.16
CA SER A 93 5.83 -20.21 0.91
C SER A 93 6.94 -21.16 0.43
N SER A 94 6.98 -21.44 -0.88
CA SER A 94 8.01 -22.29 -1.51
C SER A 94 9.34 -21.58 -1.77
N ARG A 95 9.44 -20.26 -1.58
CA ARG A 95 10.60 -19.46 -2.03
C ARG A 95 11.24 -18.68 -0.89
N THR A 96 12.57 -18.67 -0.88
CA THR A 96 13.38 -17.87 0.05
C THR A 96 13.39 -16.38 -0.28
N SER A 97 13.07 -16.02 -1.54
CA SER A 97 13.00 -14.64 -2.02
C SER A 97 11.58 -14.27 -2.47
N PRO A 98 11.17 -13.00 -2.31
CA PRO A 98 9.88 -12.55 -2.78
C PRO A 98 9.69 -12.77 -4.29
N ILE A 99 8.48 -13.14 -4.71
CA ILE A 99 8.10 -13.24 -6.13
C ILE A 99 7.90 -11.85 -6.77
N LEU A 100 7.59 -10.86 -5.95
CA LEU A 100 7.37 -9.48 -6.36
C LEU A 100 7.89 -8.55 -5.26
N LEU A 101 8.61 -7.50 -5.65
CA LEU A 101 8.98 -6.40 -4.77
C LEU A 101 8.76 -5.08 -5.53
N LEU A 102 7.92 -4.24 -4.94
CA LEU A 102 7.52 -2.95 -5.47
C LEU A 102 7.89 -1.84 -4.48
N GLU A 103 8.36 -0.72 -5.00
CA GLU A 103 8.42 0.54 -4.27
C GLU A 103 7.38 1.49 -4.81
N PHE A 104 6.52 1.99 -3.93
CA PHE A 104 5.45 2.91 -4.29
C PHE A 104 5.99 4.33 -4.19
N THR A 105 5.55 5.23 -5.06
CA THR A 105 5.86 6.67 -4.94
C THR A 105 5.05 7.35 -3.83
N ILE A 106 4.33 6.56 -3.02
CA ILE A 106 3.38 7.01 -2.00
C ILE A 106 4.05 6.99 -0.63
N PRO A 107 3.93 8.05 0.18
CA PRO A 107 4.44 8.06 1.54
C PRO A 107 3.77 7.01 2.43
N THR A 108 4.52 6.40 3.33
CA THR A 108 4.01 5.40 4.29
C THR A 108 2.82 5.92 5.10
N ALA A 109 2.89 7.18 5.53
CA ALA A 109 1.81 7.83 6.27
C ALA A 109 0.50 7.98 5.46
N CYS A 110 0.57 8.07 4.13
CA CYS A 110 -0.60 8.17 3.27
C CYS A 110 -1.33 6.83 3.19
N LEU A 111 -0.60 5.73 2.91
CA LEU A 111 -1.20 4.40 2.89
C LEU A 111 -1.76 4.00 4.27
N ALA A 112 -1.02 4.28 5.34
CA ALA A 112 -1.48 4.02 6.70
C ALA A 112 -2.77 4.79 7.05
N ARG A 113 -2.98 5.98 6.46
CA ARG A 113 -4.22 6.74 6.63
C ARG A 113 -5.39 6.06 5.93
N GLU A 114 -5.20 5.62 4.69
CA GLU A 114 -6.23 4.88 3.95
C GLU A 114 -6.65 3.60 4.69
N MET A 115 -5.70 2.90 5.31
CA MET A 115 -5.99 1.69 6.09
C MET A 115 -6.87 1.93 7.32
N ARG A 116 -6.85 3.12 7.93
CA ARG A 116 -7.66 3.46 9.13
C ARG A 116 -9.16 3.41 8.89
N HIS A 117 -9.58 3.51 7.62
CA HIS A 117 -11.00 3.45 7.25
C HIS A 117 -11.54 2.01 7.22
N GLY A 118 -10.72 1.00 7.57
CA GLY A 118 -11.12 -0.41 7.65
C GLY A 118 -11.18 -1.12 6.30
N LEU A 119 -11.30 -0.40 5.18
CA LEU A 119 -11.29 -0.96 3.83
C LEU A 119 -10.26 -0.27 2.94
N LEU A 120 -9.35 -1.07 2.37
CA LEU A 120 -8.37 -0.62 1.39
C LEU A 120 -8.32 -1.57 0.19
N ARG A 121 -8.60 -1.02 -1.00
CA ARG A 121 -8.41 -1.69 -2.29
C ARG A 121 -7.27 -1.02 -3.03
N VAL A 122 -6.18 -1.74 -3.25
CA VAL A 122 -5.04 -1.27 -4.04
C VAL A 122 -5.11 -1.91 -5.42
N ALA A 123 -5.26 -1.12 -6.47
CA ALA A 123 -5.13 -1.60 -7.84
C ALA A 123 -3.81 -1.12 -8.44
N LEU A 124 -3.10 -2.06 -9.06
CA LEU A 124 -1.86 -1.85 -9.79
C LEU A 124 -2.17 -2.11 -11.26
N GLU A 125 -2.18 -1.05 -12.05
CA GLU A 125 -2.55 -1.10 -13.46
C GLU A 125 -1.35 -0.82 -14.36
N CYS A 126 -1.23 -1.58 -15.45
CA CYS A 126 -0.28 -1.29 -16.52
C CYS A 126 -0.93 -1.47 -17.90
N ASP A 127 -0.50 -0.67 -18.86
CA ASP A 127 -0.95 -0.79 -20.25
C ASP A 127 -0.35 -2.04 -20.89
N ARG A 128 -1.22 -2.87 -21.48
CA ARG A 128 -0.86 -4.11 -22.17
C ARG A 128 0.19 -3.87 -23.25
N ASN A 129 0.14 -2.75 -23.96
CA ASN A 129 1.11 -2.41 -24.99
C ASN A 129 2.54 -2.25 -24.47
N ARG A 130 2.68 -1.87 -23.20
CA ARG A 130 3.98 -1.67 -22.55
C ARG A 130 4.54 -2.94 -21.89
N ALA A 131 3.73 -4.01 -21.81
CA ALA A 131 4.05 -5.21 -21.04
C ALA A 131 3.68 -6.53 -21.75
N ARG A 132 3.48 -6.53 -23.08
CA ARG A 132 2.92 -7.66 -23.85
C ARG A 132 3.66 -8.99 -23.66
N CYS A 133 4.97 -8.96 -23.41
CA CYS A 133 5.82 -10.15 -23.38
C CYS A 133 6.38 -10.50 -21.99
N SER A 134 5.93 -9.85 -20.91
CA SER A 134 6.40 -10.17 -19.55
C SER A 134 5.33 -10.90 -18.73
N SER A 135 5.76 -11.72 -17.78
CA SER A 135 4.86 -12.19 -16.72
C SER A 135 4.23 -11.00 -15.98
N LEU A 136 3.09 -11.21 -15.31
CA LEU A 136 2.41 -10.15 -14.58
C LEU A 136 3.33 -9.55 -13.51
N PHE A 137 4.00 -10.37 -12.71
CA PHE A 137 5.04 -9.92 -11.76
C PHE A 137 6.31 -9.36 -12.42
N GLY A 138 6.43 -9.51 -13.74
CA GLY A 138 7.52 -9.02 -14.56
C GLY A 138 7.46 -7.52 -14.85
N VAL A 139 6.27 -6.93 -14.76
CA VAL A 139 6.00 -5.54 -15.16
C VAL A 139 6.85 -4.54 -14.36
N PRO A 140 7.57 -3.62 -15.03
CA PRO A 140 8.52 -2.73 -14.37
C PRO A 140 7.85 -1.57 -13.64
N VAL A 141 6.74 -1.04 -14.15
CA VAL A 141 6.06 0.14 -13.63
C VAL A 141 4.55 -0.05 -13.67
N TRP A 142 3.89 0.33 -12.58
CA TRP A 142 2.45 0.26 -12.39
C TRP A 142 1.90 1.63 -12.00
N SER A 143 0.71 1.97 -12.49
CA SER A 143 -0.11 3.03 -11.87
C SER A 143 -0.78 2.45 -10.63
N VAL A 144 -0.71 3.19 -9.51
CA VAL A 144 -1.30 2.76 -8.24
C VAL A 144 -2.58 3.53 -8.00
N TYR A 145 -3.65 2.79 -7.70
CA TYR A 145 -4.92 3.32 -7.28
C TYR A 145 -5.26 2.80 -5.88
N CYS A 146 -5.67 3.68 -4.99
CA CYS A 146 -6.25 3.31 -3.70
C CYS A 146 -7.73 3.67 -3.73
N ASN A 147 -8.60 2.69 -3.48
CA ASN A 147 -10.06 2.88 -3.45
C ASN A 147 -10.60 3.61 -4.71
N GLY A 148 -10.06 3.26 -5.88
CA GLY A 148 -10.44 3.84 -7.17
C GLY A 148 -9.78 5.18 -7.53
N ARG A 149 -8.99 5.78 -6.63
CA ARG A 149 -8.29 7.05 -6.87
C ARG A 149 -6.84 6.81 -7.23
N LYS A 150 -6.35 7.39 -8.33
CA LYS A 150 -4.94 7.32 -8.71
C LYS A 150 -4.11 8.10 -7.70
N VAL A 151 -3.17 7.42 -7.06
CA VAL A 151 -2.35 7.97 -5.95
C VAL A 151 -0.86 8.02 -6.27
N GLY A 152 -0.41 7.35 -7.33
CA GLY A 152 0.98 7.40 -7.76
C GLY A 152 1.38 6.25 -8.68
N PHE A 153 2.64 5.85 -8.58
CA PHE A 153 3.22 4.75 -9.31
C PHE A 153 3.87 3.74 -8.37
N ALA A 154 4.02 2.50 -8.82
CA ALA A 154 4.82 1.49 -8.16
C ALA A 154 5.86 0.94 -9.14
N ILE A 155 7.11 0.90 -8.70
CA ILE A 155 8.24 0.50 -9.53
C ILE A 155 8.74 -0.83 -9.00
N ARG A 156 8.92 -1.79 -9.90
CA ARG A 156 9.53 -3.08 -9.58
C ARG A 156 11.01 -2.89 -9.31
N ARG A 157 11.50 -3.44 -8.20
CA ARG A 157 12.90 -3.34 -7.78
C ARG A 157 13.48 -4.72 -7.47
N ARG A 158 14.80 -4.81 -7.49
CA ARG A 158 15.52 -5.95 -6.91
C ARG A 158 15.64 -5.75 -5.40
N MET A 159 15.68 -6.86 -4.66
CA MET A 159 15.85 -6.87 -3.21
C MET A 159 17.22 -6.30 -2.84
N SER A 160 17.24 -5.25 -2.00
CA SER A 160 18.47 -4.68 -1.46
C SER A 160 18.89 -5.36 -0.15
N GLU A 161 20.11 -5.11 0.32
CA GLU A 161 20.56 -5.58 1.64
C GLU A 161 19.68 -5.04 2.78
N GLY A 162 19.23 -3.80 2.67
CA GLY A 162 18.30 -3.21 3.64
C GLY A 162 16.94 -3.94 3.66
N ASP A 163 16.40 -4.28 2.49
CA ASP A 163 15.17 -5.07 2.41
C ASP A 163 15.37 -6.48 2.98
N ALA A 164 16.53 -7.10 2.74
CA ALA A 164 16.89 -8.39 3.30
C ALA A 164 17.00 -8.36 4.84
N ALA A 165 17.59 -7.31 5.41
CA ALA A 165 17.67 -7.13 6.85
C ALA A 165 16.27 -6.98 7.48
N ILE A 166 15.41 -6.15 6.88
CA ILE A 166 14.02 -5.95 7.33
C ILE A 166 13.23 -7.27 7.26
N LEU A 167 13.28 -7.97 6.13
CA LEU A 167 12.56 -9.25 5.96
C LEU A 167 13.12 -10.36 6.88
N LYS A 168 14.42 -10.32 7.21
CA LYS A 168 15.02 -11.23 8.20
C LYS A 168 14.47 -10.98 9.60
N LEU A 169 14.30 -9.71 10.01
CA LEU A 169 13.67 -9.36 11.28
C LEU A 169 12.20 -9.83 11.34
N MET A 170 11.51 -9.85 10.19
CA MET A 170 10.12 -10.32 10.09
C MET A 170 9.96 -11.84 9.98
N ARG A 171 11.04 -12.63 9.99
CA ARG A 171 10.97 -14.08 9.74
C ARG A 171 10.08 -14.83 10.73
N ALA A 172 10.06 -14.40 12.00
CA ALA A 172 9.24 -15.01 13.04
C ALA A 172 7.78 -14.49 13.07
N ILE A 173 7.45 -13.51 12.23
CA ILE A 173 6.13 -12.90 12.18
C ILE A 173 5.33 -13.55 11.05
N SER A 174 4.28 -14.30 11.36
CA SER A 174 3.39 -14.86 10.34
C SER A 174 2.42 -13.82 9.81
N VAL A 175 1.71 -13.15 10.70
CA VAL A 175 0.70 -12.11 10.42
C VAL A 175 0.79 -11.04 11.50
N GLY A 176 0.68 -9.76 11.15
CA GLY A 176 0.63 -8.67 12.10
C GLY A 176 1.00 -7.32 11.51
N THR A 177 0.74 -6.26 12.28
CA THR A 177 1.24 -4.91 12.01
C THR A 177 2.07 -4.45 13.19
N GLY A 178 3.10 -3.66 12.93
CA GLY A 178 3.94 -3.16 14.00
C GLY A 178 5.05 -2.24 13.52
N VAL A 179 5.98 -2.02 14.44
CA VAL A 179 7.14 -1.17 14.24
C VAL A 179 8.39 -2.03 14.45
N LEU A 180 9.30 -2.00 13.50
CA LEU A 180 10.64 -2.54 13.67
C LEU A 180 11.60 -1.40 13.99
N PRO A 181 12.49 -1.60 14.98
CA PRO A 181 13.56 -0.63 15.25
C PRO A 181 14.40 -0.48 13.98
N GLY A 182 14.68 0.77 13.60
CA GLY A 182 15.43 1.09 12.38
C GLY A 182 16.77 0.34 12.34
N ALA A 183 16.92 -0.54 11.37
CA ALA A 183 18.10 -1.42 11.24
C ALA A 183 19.37 -0.68 10.75
N SER A 184 19.29 0.62 10.48
CA SER A 184 20.41 1.40 9.94
C SER A 184 21.07 2.24 11.02
N LYS A 185 22.42 2.16 11.09
CA LYS A 185 23.28 3.05 11.89
C LYS A 185 23.22 4.52 11.42
N MET A 186 22.40 4.83 10.41
CA MET A 186 22.37 6.11 9.68
C MET A 186 21.15 6.98 10.03
N GLY A 187 20.36 6.62 11.06
CA GLY A 187 19.29 7.47 11.58
C GLY A 187 18.01 7.49 10.73
N GLU A 188 17.75 6.46 9.92
CA GLU A 188 16.57 6.42 9.03
C GLU A 188 15.23 6.20 9.76
N GLY A 189 15.28 5.98 11.08
CA GLY A 189 14.12 5.92 11.96
C GLY A 189 13.36 4.59 11.91
N ASP A 190 12.23 4.54 12.61
CA ASP A 190 11.41 3.34 12.74
C ASP A 190 10.79 2.90 11.40
N VAL A 191 10.79 1.58 11.17
CA VAL A 191 10.14 0.94 10.02
C VAL A 191 8.77 0.44 10.44
N LEU A 192 7.72 0.98 9.80
CA LEU A 192 6.37 0.47 9.96
C LEU A 192 6.16 -0.73 9.05
N TYR A 193 5.37 -1.70 9.48
CA TYR A 193 5.02 -2.85 8.65
C TYR A 193 3.59 -3.37 8.86
N LEU A 194 3.10 -4.06 7.83
CA LEU A 194 1.92 -4.89 7.82
C LEU A 194 2.28 -6.17 7.05
N ARG A 195 2.19 -7.32 7.70
CA ARG A 195 2.39 -8.64 7.10
C ARG A 195 1.11 -9.45 7.26
N ALA A 196 0.63 -10.05 6.18
CA ALA A 196 -0.59 -10.82 6.20
C ALA A 196 -0.57 -11.96 5.18
N SER A 197 -1.40 -12.97 5.43
CA SER A 197 -1.71 -14.01 4.46
C SER A 197 -2.80 -13.51 3.51
N PHE A 198 -2.67 -13.86 2.24
CA PHE A 198 -3.61 -13.49 1.19
C PHE A 198 -4.04 -14.72 0.41
N ASP A 199 -5.33 -14.82 0.13
CA ASP A 199 -5.84 -15.72 -0.89
C ASP A 199 -5.52 -15.14 -2.26
N ARG A 200 -4.69 -15.86 -3.03
CA ARG A 200 -4.37 -15.52 -4.41
C ARG A 200 -5.42 -16.13 -5.33
N VAL A 201 -6.03 -15.27 -6.14
CA VAL A 201 -7.00 -15.63 -7.17
C VAL A 201 -6.44 -15.19 -8.51
N ILE A 202 -6.22 -16.16 -9.40
CA ILE A 202 -5.74 -15.93 -10.76
C ILE A 202 -6.96 -15.77 -11.67
N GLY A 203 -7.17 -14.56 -12.20
CA GLY A 203 -8.26 -14.31 -13.15
C GLY A 203 -7.85 -14.65 -14.58
N SER A 204 -6.68 -14.19 -15.01
CA SER A 204 -6.10 -14.52 -16.32
C SER A 204 -4.59 -14.26 -16.30
N ILE A 205 -3.91 -14.49 -17.43
CA ILE A 205 -2.49 -14.09 -17.60
C ILE A 205 -2.25 -12.58 -17.38
N ASN A 206 -3.30 -11.77 -17.50
CA ASN A 206 -3.25 -10.32 -17.35
C ASN A 206 -3.84 -9.83 -16.02
N SER A 207 -4.38 -10.72 -15.17
CA SER A 207 -5.07 -10.29 -13.96
C SER A 207 -4.90 -11.29 -12.82
N GLU A 208 -4.41 -10.80 -11.69
CA GLU A 208 -4.35 -11.53 -10.42
C GLU A 208 -4.83 -10.65 -9.28
N SER A 209 -5.46 -11.26 -8.29
CA SER A 209 -5.95 -10.58 -7.10
C SER A 209 -5.54 -11.31 -5.83
N PHE A 210 -5.35 -10.53 -4.76
CA PHE A 210 -4.88 -10.97 -3.47
C PHE A 210 -5.80 -10.40 -2.40
N HIS A 211 -6.52 -11.27 -1.70
CA HIS A 211 -7.47 -10.87 -0.66
C HIS A 211 -6.95 -11.27 0.70
N MET A 212 -6.80 -10.30 1.61
CA MET A 212 -6.26 -10.55 2.94
C MET A 212 -7.14 -11.53 3.71
N ILE A 213 -6.53 -12.59 4.22
CA ILE A 213 -7.17 -13.58 5.09
C ILE A 213 -7.11 -13.06 6.51
N ASN A 214 -8.27 -12.75 7.07
CA ASN A 214 -8.36 -12.34 8.47
C ASN A 214 -8.24 -13.56 9.39
N PRO A 215 -7.39 -13.53 10.43
CA PRO A 215 -7.39 -14.57 11.44
C PRO A 215 -8.74 -14.63 12.14
N VAL A 216 -9.12 -15.83 12.58
CA VAL A 216 -10.42 -16.11 13.20
C VAL A 216 -10.64 -15.17 14.39
N GLY A 217 -11.77 -14.45 14.39
CA GLY A 217 -12.12 -13.48 15.44
C GLY A 217 -11.73 -12.03 15.14
N CYS A 218 -11.05 -11.74 14.02
CA CYS A 218 -10.78 -10.36 13.58
C CYS A 218 -11.85 -9.88 12.59
N THR A 219 -12.65 -8.90 13.01
CA THR A 219 -13.67 -8.25 12.17
C THR A 219 -13.33 -6.77 12.02
N GLY A 220 -12.77 -6.36 10.88
CA GLY A 220 -12.62 -4.92 10.63
C GLY A 220 -11.75 -4.56 9.44
N GLN A 221 -10.53 -5.11 9.35
CA GLN A 221 -9.62 -4.75 8.28
C GLN A 221 -9.88 -5.61 7.04
N GLN A 222 -10.20 -4.96 5.93
CA GLN A 222 -10.29 -5.54 4.61
C GLN A 222 -9.22 -4.91 3.73
N LEU A 223 -8.34 -5.74 3.20
CA LEU A 223 -7.29 -5.34 2.28
C LEU A 223 -7.33 -6.25 1.07
N SER A 224 -7.42 -5.65 -0.11
CA SER A 224 -7.34 -6.37 -1.38
C SER A 224 -6.40 -5.67 -2.33
N ILE A 225 -5.63 -6.45 -3.08
CA ILE A 225 -4.64 -5.97 -4.03
C ILE A 225 -4.94 -6.61 -5.38
N PHE A 226 -5.02 -5.80 -6.42
CA PHE A 226 -5.31 -6.23 -7.79
C PHE A 226 -4.15 -5.85 -8.68
N LEU A 227 -3.63 -6.80 -9.45
CA LEU A 227 -2.66 -6.55 -10.50
C LEU A 227 -3.39 -6.77 -11.82
N VAL A 228 -3.51 -5.71 -12.61
CA VAL A 228 -4.28 -5.73 -13.86
C VAL A 228 -3.43 -5.15 -14.99
N ARG A 229 -3.37 -5.88 -16.10
CA ARG A 229 -2.80 -5.42 -17.36
C ARG A 229 -3.95 -5.19 -18.34
N SER A 230 -4.27 -3.92 -18.57
CA SER A 230 -5.36 -3.44 -19.44
C SER A 230 -4.88 -3.22 -20.87
#